data_AF-A0A067M1M4-F1
#
_entry.id   AF-A0A067M1M4-F1
#
_cell.length_a   1.000
_cell.length_b   1.000
_cell.length_c   1.000
_cell.angle_alpha   90.00
_cell.angle_beta   90.00
_cell.angle_gamma   90.00
#
_symmetry.space_group_name_H-M   'P 1'
#
loop_
_entity.id
_entity.type
_entity.pdbx_description
1 polymer ?
#
loop_
_entity_poly.entity_id
_entity_poly.type
_entity_poly.pdbx_seq_one_letter_code
_entity_poly.pdbx_strand_id
1 'polypeptide(L)'
;DGAMFMPIILGSDKTTVSVATCQNEYYPLYLSTGNIHNNVRRAHRGSVVPIAFLAIPKSNREDEKDPAFHQFRRQLFHTSLSYILEPLKCNMSRPLIACCPDGHFRRIIFGLGPYIADYPEQALLASIVNGWCARCRAKYDDLEGIGEARTKVHCDRVSQAFDDDPDILWHTYGIVLDVPPFTDDFPRADISELLAPDLLQQVIKGVFKDHLVEWIWNFLKLEHGEAQAERIMDDIDQRIAAAPPFLHLRRFPDGRKFQQWTGDDSKALMKVLLPALVGHLPPAIIRCIRSFLDLCYLLRRYSHDQDSLKQIDTTLAEFHHHREHFHRTGTRLDFSLPRQHSLVHYHHLIEEFGSPNGLCSSITESRHITAVKEPWHQSGKYQALRQMLETNQRLDKLTAARSHLSEQGFLQGTVLSDAIDNLIGSRDDGVHLEDGSDSVSDHNAAEETGDDEDDDGEPVDDYAAAGAEVQMSLQTPHTSVGDSSTK
;
A
#
# COMPACT_ATOMS: atom_id res chain seq x y z
N ASP A 1 -38.73 -1.32 -5.17
CA ASP A 1 -37.52 -2.17 -5.17
C ASP A 1 -36.48 -1.62 -4.22
N GLY A 2 -36.32 -2.26 -3.05
CA GLY A 2 -35.47 -1.77 -1.96
C GLY A 2 -34.26 -2.64 -1.69
N ALA A 3 -33.64 -3.23 -2.73
CA ALA A 3 -32.45 -4.04 -2.59
C ALA A 3 -31.18 -3.18 -2.71
N MET A 4 -30.16 -3.50 -1.92
CA MET A 4 -28.87 -2.81 -1.93
C MET A 4 -27.75 -3.84 -1.84
N PHE A 5 -26.76 -3.72 -2.71
CA PHE A 5 -25.51 -4.46 -2.56
C PHE A 5 -24.55 -3.67 -1.68
N MET A 6 -23.93 -4.34 -0.72
CA MET A 6 -22.95 -3.73 0.18
C MET A 6 -21.63 -4.51 0.13
N PRO A 7 -20.69 -4.11 -0.74
CA PRO A 7 -19.37 -4.71 -0.77
C PRO A 7 -18.57 -4.31 0.46
N ILE A 8 -17.89 -5.28 1.06
CA ILE A 8 -17.00 -5.08 2.21
C ILE A 8 -15.58 -4.93 1.69
N ILE A 9 -14.99 -3.78 1.94
CA ILE A 9 -13.59 -3.51 1.61
C ILE A 9 -12.77 -3.85 2.83
N LEU A 10 -11.72 -4.62 2.63
CA LEU A 10 -10.79 -5.03 3.66
C LEU A 10 -9.45 -4.37 3.41
N GLY A 11 -8.68 -4.22 4.47
CA GLY A 11 -7.26 -3.92 4.34
C GLY A 11 -6.54 -4.35 5.60
N SER A 12 -5.36 -4.91 5.41
CA SER A 12 -4.47 -5.24 6.50
C SER A 12 -3.07 -4.84 6.09
N ASP A 13 -2.28 -4.51 7.10
CA ASP A 13 -0.89 -4.18 6.95
C ASP A 13 -0.25 -4.36 8.33
N LYS A 14 0.94 -4.94 8.35
CA LYS A 14 1.69 -5.15 9.58
C LYS A 14 2.47 -3.88 9.88
N THR A 15 2.35 -3.38 11.12
CA THR A 15 3.02 -2.15 11.53
C THR A 15 3.83 -2.32 12.80
N THR A 16 5.02 -1.73 12.82
CA THR A 16 5.95 -1.71 13.95
C THR A 16 5.73 -0.43 14.76
N VAL A 17 5.50 -0.55 16.07
CA VAL A 17 5.26 0.60 16.97
C VAL A 17 6.49 0.97 17.81
N SER A 18 7.53 0.14 17.83
CA SER A 18 8.81 0.49 18.45
C SER A 18 9.94 -0.36 17.91
N VAL A 19 10.88 0.28 17.21
CA VAL A 19 12.13 -0.32 16.74
C VAL A 19 13.16 -0.39 17.88
N ALA A 20 13.28 0.68 18.67
CA ALA A 20 14.39 0.87 19.60
C ALA A 20 14.36 0.02 20.88
N THR A 21 13.20 -0.51 21.32
CA THR A 21 13.12 -1.15 22.66
C THR A 21 12.68 -2.60 22.66
N CYS A 22 11.91 -3.10 21.68
CA CYS A 22 11.37 -4.48 21.72
C CYS A 22 10.90 -5.05 20.37
N GLN A 23 11.02 -4.35 19.23
CA GLN A 23 10.38 -4.74 17.95
C GLN A 23 8.93 -5.18 18.16
N ASN A 24 8.14 -4.27 18.72
CA ASN A 24 6.72 -4.52 18.95
C ASN A 24 5.96 -4.29 17.64
N GLU A 25 5.39 -5.36 17.12
CA GLU A 25 4.59 -5.38 15.89
C GLU A 25 3.13 -5.68 16.20
N TYR A 26 2.25 -5.08 15.40
CA TYR A 26 0.83 -5.37 15.41
C TYR A 26 0.32 -5.53 13.98
N TYR A 27 -0.67 -6.39 13.79
CA TYR A 27 -1.23 -6.67 12.48
C TYR A 27 -2.73 -6.35 12.45
N PRO A 28 -3.11 -5.07 12.40
CA PRO A 28 -4.52 -4.68 12.34
C PRO A 28 -5.19 -5.11 11.03
N LEU A 29 -6.45 -5.54 11.16
CA LEU A 29 -7.36 -5.75 10.05
C LEU A 29 -8.43 -4.66 10.08
N TYR A 30 -8.59 -3.98 8.96
CA TYR A 30 -9.53 -2.89 8.76
C TYR A 30 -10.70 -3.30 7.87
N LEU A 31 -11.85 -2.67 8.11
CA LEU A 31 -13.06 -2.85 7.32
C LEU A 31 -13.64 -1.48 6.92
N SER A 32 -14.13 -1.41 5.69
CA SER A 32 -14.94 -0.31 5.17
C SER A 32 -16.10 -0.87 4.33
N THR A 33 -17.10 -0.04 4.04
CA THR A 33 -18.18 -0.38 3.12
C THR A 33 -17.98 0.34 1.78
N GLY A 34 -18.25 -0.38 0.69
CA GLY A 34 -18.09 0.14 -0.67
C GLY A 34 -19.09 1.24 -1.04
N ASN A 35 -20.21 1.33 -0.32
CA ASN A 35 -21.24 2.35 -0.52
C ASN A 35 -20.81 3.76 -0.04
N ILE A 36 -19.72 3.85 0.72
CA ILE A 36 -19.14 5.15 1.12
C ILE A 36 -18.44 5.76 -0.09
N HIS A 37 -18.77 7.02 -0.41
CA HIS A 37 -18.09 7.75 -1.48
C HIS A 37 -16.58 7.84 -1.25
N ASN A 38 -15.81 7.69 -2.33
CA ASN A 38 -14.36 7.67 -2.33
C ASN A 38 -13.75 8.88 -1.58
N ASN A 39 -14.25 10.10 -1.82
CA ASN A 39 -13.79 11.31 -1.14
C ASN A 39 -14.00 11.27 0.37
N VAL A 40 -15.11 10.70 0.86
CA VAL A 40 -15.37 10.51 2.28
C VAL A 40 -14.43 9.45 2.86
N ARG A 41 -14.21 8.36 2.13
CA ARG A 41 -13.29 7.31 2.57
C ARG A 41 -11.85 7.80 2.70
N ARG A 42 -11.39 8.56 1.71
CA ARG A 42 -10.07 9.18 1.68
C ARG A 42 -9.91 10.29 2.72
N ALA A 43 -11.00 10.96 3.13
CA ALA A 43 -10.94 11.98 4.17
C ALA A 43 -10.87 11.40 5.59
N HIS A 44 -10.75 10.08 5.75
CA HIS A 44 -10.61 9.38 7.05
C HIS A 44 -11.72 9.72 8.07
N ARG A 45 -12.93 10.05 7.59
CA ARG A 45 -14.08 10.45 8.44
C ARG A 45 -14.77 9.26 9.12
N GLY A 46 -13.99 8.39 9.76
CA GLY A 46 -14.50 7.16 10.41
C GLY A 46 -15.02 6.10 9.44
N SER A 47 -14.72 6.23 8.15
CA SER A 47 -15.14 5.30 7.08
C SER A 47 -14.41 3.96 7.10
N VAL A 48 -13.30 3.88 7.83
CA VAL A 48 -12.46 2.68 7.96
C VAL A 48 -12.26 2.39 9.44
N VAL A 49 -12.65 1.19 9.85
CA VAL A 49 -12.66 0.78 11.26
C VAL A 49 -11.76 -0.44 11.47
N PRO A 50 -10.94 -0.48 12.54
CA PRO A 50 -10.23 -1.70 12.91
C PRO A 50 -11.24 -2.73 13.43
N ILE A 51 -11.26 -3.92 12.85
CA ILE A 51 -12.16 -5.02 13.25
C ILE A 51 -11.42 -6.15 13.97
N ALA A 52 -10.12 -6.28 13.77
CA ALA A 52 -9.30 -7.27 14.46
C ALA A 52 -7.83 -6.84 14.52
N PHE A 53 -7.07 -7.53 15.39
CA PHE A 53 -5.62 -7.56 15.36
C PHE A 53 -5.23 -9.03 15.16
N LEU A 54 -4.67 -9.33 13.99
CA LEU A 54 -4.28 -10.67 13.59
C LEU A 54 -3.09 -11.15 14.43
N ALA A 55 -3.05 -12.46 14.66
CA ALA A 55 -1.97 -13.08 15.40
C ALA A 55 -0.67 -13.07 14.57
N ILE A 56 0.43 -12.65 15.21
CA ILE A 56 1.78 -12.75 14.65
C ILE A 56 2.50 -13.84 15.45
N PRO A 57 2.46 -15.11 15.00
CA PRO A 57 3.16 -16.17 15.71
C PRO A 57 4.67 -15.92 15.65
N LYS A 58 5.31 -15.95 16.81
CA LYS A 58 6.77 -15.86 16.94
C LYS A 58 7.33 -17.27 17.11
N SER A 59 8.42 -17.56 16.43
CA SER A 59 9.16 -18.82 16.58
C SER A 59 10.59 -18.55 17.04
N ASN A 60 11.31 -19.62 17.37
CA ASN A 60 12.76 -19.52 17.53
C ASN A 60 13.40 -19.43 16.14
N ARG A 61 14.62 -18.87 16.07
CA ARG A 61 15.39 -18.73 14.81
C ARG A 61 15.56 -20.04 14.04
N GLU A 62 15.61 -21.17 14.74
CA GLU A 62 15.75 -22.50 14.13
C GLU A 62 14.50 -22.88 13.31
N ASP A 63 13.32 -22.48 13.77
CA ASP A 63 12.03 -22.80 13.14
C ASP A 63 11.54 -21.67 12.19
N GLU A 64 12.18 -20.49 12.22
CA GLU A 64 11.81 -19.36 11.35
C GLU A 64 11.94 -19.68 9.86
N LYS A 65 12.82 -20.62 9.50
CA LYS A 65 13.02 -21.10 8.12
C LYS A 65 12.37 -22.46 7.86
N ASP A 66 11.60 -22.99 8.81
CA ASP A 66 10.93 -24.28 8.64
C ASP A 66 9.72 -24.14 7.71
N PRO A 67 9.66 -24.88 6.58
CA PRO A 67 8.50 -24.90 5.69
C PRO A 67 7.18 -25.19 6.42
N ALA A 68 7.18 -26.05 7.44
CA ALA A 68 5.99 -26.35 8.22
C ALA A 68 5.51 -25.13 9.02
N PHE A 69 6.43 -24.31 9.52
CA PHE A 69 6.09 -23.06 10.21
C PHE A 69 5.57 -21.99 9.25
N HIS A 70 6.14 -21.88 8.04
CA HIS A 70 5.60 -21.01 6.98
C HIS A 70 4.16 -21.39 6.60
N GLN A 71 3.92 -22.68 6.39
CA GLN A 71 2.58 -23.19 6.14
C GLN A 71 1.64 -22.87 7.31
N PHE A 72 2.05 -23.11 8.55
CA PHE A 72 1.24 -22.77 9.73
C PHE A 72 0.88 -21.27 9.78
N ARG A 73 1.83 -20.37 9.48
CA ARG A 73 1.60 -18.93 9.42
C ARG A 73 0.55 -18.55 8.37
N ARG A 74 0.67 -19.12 7.17
CA ARG A 74 -0.31 -18.93 6.08
C ARG A 74 -1.70 -19.45 6.50
N GLN A 75 -1.77 -20.63 7.13
CA GLN A 75 -3.02 -21.24 7.60
C GLN A 75 -3.69 -20.39 8.66
N LEU A 76 -2.91 -19.92 9.64
CA LEU A 76 -3.40 -19.06 10.72
C LEU A 76 -3.97 -17.76 10.15
N PHE A 77 -3.31 -17.14 9.17
CA PHE A 77 -3.78 -15.93 8.52
C PHE A 77 -5.13 -16.13 7.82
N HIS A 78 -5.20 -17.08 6.88
CA HIS A 78 -6.44 -17.35 6.12
C HIS A 78 -7.59 -17.82 7.00
N THR A 79 -7.33 -18.74 7.94
CA THR A 79 -8.36 -19.24 8.88
C THR A 79 -8.88 -18.13 9.78
N SER A 80 -8.01 -17.19 10.21
CA SER A 80 -8.42 -16.03 10.99
C SER A 80 -9.35 -15.11 10.19
N LEU A 81 -9.04 -14.82 8.92
CA LEU A 81 -9.91 -14.03 8.06
C LEU A 81 -11.25 -14.70 7.83
N SER A 82 -11.27 -16.00 7.51
CA SER A 82 -12.51 -16.77 7.37
C SER A 82 -13.36 -16.72 8.64
N TYR A 83 -12.75 -16.92 9.81
CA TYR A 83 -13.46 -16.89 11.08
C TYR A 83 -14.03 -15.51 11.42
N ILE A 84 -13.25 -14.44 11.20
CA ILE A 84 -13.68 -13.06 11.46
C ILE A 84 -14.87 -12.68 10.56
N LEU A 85 -14.85 -13.12 9.30
CA LEU A 85 -15.84 -12.73 8.29
C LEU A 85 -17.04 -13.67 8.18
N GLU A 86 -17.00 -14.86 8.81
CA GLU A 86 -18.09 -15.85 8.82
C GLU A 86 -19.49 -15.26 9.09
N PRO A 87 -19.68 -14.28 10.00
CA PRO A 87 -21.00 -13.66 10.22
C PRO A 87 -21.63 -13.02 8.97
N LEU A 88 -20.84 -12.65 7.97
CA LEU A 88 -21.32 -12.06 6.71
C LEU A 88 -21.91 -13.11 5.77
N LYS A 89 -21.44 -14.36 5.84
CA LYS A 89 -21.67 -15.41 4.83
C LYS A 89 -23.14 -15.70 4.57
N CYS A 90 -23.95 -15.77 5.63
CA CYS A 90 -25.40 -15.98 5.49
C CYS A 90 -26.07 -14.83 4.73
N ASN A 91 -25.61 -13.60 4.96
CA ASN A 91 -26.15 -12.38 4.39
C ASN A 91 -25.62 -12.08 2.97
N MET A 92 -24.67 -12.89 2.48
CA MET A 92 -24.25 -12.87 1.08
C MET A 92 -25.22 -13.63 0.18
N SER A 93 -25.95 -14.62 0.71
CA SER A 93 -26.93 -15.38 -0.09
C SER A 93 -28.38 -15.00 0.22
N ARG A 94 -28.64 -14.49 1.44
CA ARG A 94 -29.96 -14.09 1.88
C ARG A 94 -29.92 -12.64 2.33
N PRO A 95 -30.78 -11.75 1.82
CA PRO A 95 -30.71 -10.34 2.19
C PRO A 95 -31.02 -10.11 3.68
N LEU A 96 -30.21 -9.28 4.33
CA LEU A 96 -30.49 -8.71 5.65
C LEU A 96 -31.41 -7.50 5.49
N ILE A 97 -32.50 -7.41 6.25
CA ILE A 97 -33.33 -6.21 6.28
C ILE A 97 -32.78 -5.27 7.35
N ALA A 98 -32.26 -4.10 6.94
CA ALA A 98 -31.73 -3.10 7.86
C ALA A 98 -32.16 -1.69 7.47
N CYS A 99 -32.29 -0.83 8.49
CA CYS A 99 -32.53 0.60 8.31
C CYS A 99 -31.24 1.26 7.85
N CYS A 100 -31.30 1.99 6.73
CA CYS A 100 -30.18 2.76 6.21
C CYS A 100 -30.12 4.16 6.86
N PRO A 101 -29.00 4.89 6.73
CA PRO A 101 -28.85 6.23 7.30
C PRO A 101 -29.90 7.26 6.85
N ASP A 102 -30.53 7.03 5.69
CA ASP A 102 -31.63 7.85 5.16
C ASP A 102 -33.01 7.46 5.70
N GLY A 103 -33.08 6.63 6.74
CA GLY A 103 -34.31 6.19 7.40
C GLY A 103 -35.09 5.08 6.67
N HIS A 104 -34.62 4.62 5.51
CA HIS A 104 -35.32 3.62 4.71
C HIS A 104 -34.81 2.21 5.01
N PHE A 105 -35.73 1.26 5.18
CA PHE A 105 -35.39 -0.16 5.29
C PHE A 105 -35.09 -0.74 3.91
N ARG A 106 -33.91 -1.35 3.77
CA ARG A 106 -33.48 -2.01 2.53
C ARG A 106 -33.11 -3.47 2.79
N ARG A 107 -33.25 -4.30 1.76
CA ARG A 107 -32.76 -5.67 1.65
C ARG A 107 -31.30 -5.63 1.23
N ILE A 108 -30.40 -5.76 2.18
CA ILE A 108 -28.96 -5.66 1.98
C ILE A 108 -28.39 -7.04 1.69
N ILE A 109 -27.73 -7.18 0.54
CA ILE A 109 -26.91 -8.36 0.22
C ILE A 109 -25.45 -7.94 0.36
N PHE A 110 -24.70 -8.69 1.17
CA PHE A 110 -23.27 -8.45 1.34
C PHE A 110 -22.45 -9.14 0.25
N GLY A 111 -21.27 -8.60 -0.02
CA GLY A 111 -20.24 -9.24 -0.84
C GLY A 111 -18.87 -8.88 -0.30
N LEU A 112 -17.87 -9.71 -0.58
CA LEU A 112 -16.48 -9.28 -0.41
C LEU A 112 -16.14 -8.37 -1.58
N GLY A 113 -15.58 -7.21 -1.27
CA GLY A 113 -15.12 -6.21 -2.21
C GLY A 113 -13.57 -6.15 -2.22
N PRO A 114 -13.02 -5.02 -2.70
CA PRO A 114 -11.58 -4.86 -2.81
C PRO A 114 -10.81 -5.11 -1.50
N TYR A 115 -9.67 -5.77 -1.60
CA TYR A 115 -8.71 -5.95 -0.52
C TYR A 115 -7.50 -5.03 -0.74
N ILE A 116 -7.28 -4.11 0.18
CA ILE A 116 -6.16 -3.17 0.20
C ILE A 116 -4.97 -3.84 0.90
N ALA A 117 -3.91 -4.09 0.17
CA ALA A 117 -2.71 -4.75 0.66
C ALA A 117 -1.50 -4.32 -0.18
N ASP A 118 -0.32 -4.34 0.42
CA ASP A 118 0.94 -4.19 -0.31
C ASP A 118 1.26 -5.47 -1.12
N TYR A 119 2.37 -5.49 -1.86
CA TYR A 119 2.66 -6.65 -2.73
C TYR A 119 2.93 -7.96 -1.98
N PRO A 120 3.80 -8.01 -0.95
CA PRO A 120 3.98 -9.21 -0.14
C PRO A 120 2.65 -9.75 0.44
N GLU A 121 1.79 -8.87 0.93
CA GLU A 121 0.49 -9.27 1.47
C GLU A 121 -0.51 -9.68 0.39
N GLN A 122 -0.49 -9.04 -0.79
CA GLN A 122 -1.22 -9.52 -1.98
C GLN A 122 -0.80 -10.95 -2.36
N ALA A 123 0.49 -11.25 -2.30
CA ALA A 123 1.00 -12.60 -2.59
C ALA A 123 0.52 -13.63 -1.57
N LEU A 124 0.54 -13.27 -0.28
CA LEU A 124 -0.01 -14.08 0.82
C LEU A 124 -1.53 -14.33 0.65
N LEU A 125 -2.29 -13.28 0.33
CA LEU A 125 -3.73 -13.32 0.13
C LEU A 125 -4.11 -14.23 -1.04
N ALA A 126 -3.40 -14.11 -2.16
CA ALA A 126 -3.65 -14.89 -3.36
C ALA A 126 -3.01 -16.30 -3.34
N SER A 127 -2.31 -16.65 -2.27
CA SER A 127 -1.52 -17.90 -2.17
C SER A 127 -0.61 -18.10 -3.40
N ILE A 128 0.12 -17.05 -3.78
CA ILE A 128 1.09 -17.11 -4.87
C ILE A 128 2.53 -16.98 -4.37
N VAL A 129 3.46 -17.49 -5.17
CA VAL A 129 4.90 -17.37 -4.92
C VAL A 129 5.34 -15.92 -5.13
N ASN A 130 6.19 -15.40 -4.24
CA ASN A 130 6.77 -14.07 -4.38
C ASN A 130 7.51 -13.92 -5.72
N GLY A 131 7.42 -12.77 -6.36
CA GLY A 131 7.88 -12.52 -7.73
C GLY A 131 6.83 -12.75 -8.81
N TRP A 132 5.72 -13.43 -8.52
CA TRP A 132 4.62 -13.62 -9.48
C TRP A 132 3.55 -12.53 -9.38
N CYS A 133 2.75 -12.39 -10.43
CA CYS A 133 1.56 -11.53 -10.39
C CYS A 133 0.39 -12.23 -9.69
N ALA A 134 -0.20 -11.56 -8.70
CA ALA A 134 -1.37 -12.08 -7.97
C ALA A 134 -2.67 -12.01 -8.81
N ARG A 135 -2.70 -11.18 -9.85
CA ARG A 135 -3.88 -10.96 -10.71
C ARG A 135 -3.83 -11.66 -12.07
N CYS A 136 -2.65 -11.92 -12.61
CA CYS A 136 -2.51 -12.56 -13.91
C CYS A 136 -1.46 -13.67 -13.90
N ARG A 137 -1.43 -14.45 -14.97
CA ARG A 137 -0.54 -15.59 -15.14
C ARG A 137 0.74 -15.26 -15.92
N ALA A 138 1.14 -13.99 -15.94
CA ALA A 138 2.45 -13.60 -16.43
C ALA A 138 3.52 -14.33 -15.59
N LYS A 139 4.58 -14.80 -16.25
CA LYS A 139 5.64 -15.54 -15.56
C LYS A 139 6.51 -14.58 -14.77
N TYR A 140 7.08 -15.05 -13.66
CA TYR A 140 7.93 -14.23 -12.81
C TYR A 140 9.17 -13.66 -13.52
N ASP A 141 9.63 -14.33 -14.59
CA ASP A 141 10.76 -13.91 -15.43
C ASP A 141 10.35 -13.12 -16.68
N ASP A 142 9.05 -12.99 -16.95
CA ASP A 142 8.48 -12.22 -18.06
C ASP A 142 7.21 -11.48 -17.62
N LEU A 143 7.41 -10.34 -16.97
CA LEU A 143 6.32 -9.48 -16.47
C LEU A 143 6.10 -8.22 -17.33
N GLU A 144 6.57 -8.18 -18.57
CA GLU A 144 6.45 -6.98 -19.40
C GLU A 144 5.06 -6.79 -20.02
N GLY A 145 4.32 -7.89 -20.23
CA GLY A 145 2.99 -7.90 -20.81
C GLY A 145 1.86 -8.17 -19.81
N ILE A 146 0.61 -8.03 -20.28
CA ILE A 146 -0.57 -8.50 -19.54
C ILE A 146 -0.71 -10.01 -19.80
N GLY A 147 -0.57 -10.81 -18.74
CA GLY A 147 -0.91 -12.22 -18.78
C GLY A 147 -2.42 -12.44 -18.74
N GLU A 148 -2.88 -13.66 -19.05
CA GLU A 148 -4.27 -14.05 -18.80
C GLU A 148 -4.63 -13.91 -17.32
N ALA A 149 -5.89 -13.59 -17.02
CA ALA A 149 -6.36 -13.42 -15.65
C ALA A 149 -6.15 -14.69 -14.82
N ARG A 150 -5.66 -14.51 -13.60
CA ARG A 150 -5.65 -15.55 -12.57
C ARG A 150 -7.02 -15.58 -11.93
N THR A 151 -7.60 -16.77 -11.83
CA THR A 151 -8.93 -16.98 -11.24
C THR A 151 -8.87 -18.19 -10.33
N LYS A 152 -9.76 -18.25 -9.36
CA LYS A 152 -10.00 -19.40 -8.50
C LYS A 152 -10.18 -20.68 -9.32
N VAL A 153 -11.00 -20.63 -10.37
CA VAL A 153 -11.26 -21.80 -11.22
C VAL A 153 -9.98 -22.31 -11.89
N HIS A 154 -9.10 -21.41 -12.31
CA HIS A 154 -7.81 -21.80 -12.86
C HIS A 154 -6.90 -22.40 -11.78
N CYS A 155 -6.75 -21.72 -10.64
CA CYS A 155 -5.93 -22.19 -9.53
C CYS A 155 -6.39 -23.57 -9.03
N ASP A 156 -7.68 -23.77 -8.80
CA ASP A 156 -8.25 -25.05 -8.37
C ASP A 156 -7.93 -26.18 -9.36
N ARG A 157 -8.09 -25.92 -10.66
CA ARG A 157 -7.84 -26.94 -11.71
C ARG A 157 -6.36 -27.30 -11.81
N VAL A 158 -5.48 -26.32 -11.71
CA VAL A 158 -4.04 -26.54 -11.77
C VAL A 158 -3.57 -27.26 -10.51
N SER A 159 -4.02 -26.83 -9.33
CA SER A 159 -3.75 -27.50 -8.06
C SER A 159 -4.24 -28.95 -8.04
N GLN A 160 -5.41 -29.24 -8.63
CA GLN A 160 -5.92 -30.62 -8.76
C GLN A 160 -5.18 -31.46 -9.80
N ALA A 161 -4.62 -30.85 -10.84
CA ALA A 161 -3.92 -31.57 -11.90
C ALA A 161 -2.47 -31.94 -11.53
N PHE A 162 -1.89 -31.20 -10.59
CA PHE A 162 -0.51 -31.36 -10.13
C PHE A 162 -0.43 -31.44 -8.59
N ASP A 163 -1.43 -32.04 -7.95
CA ASP A 163 -1.48 -32.20 -6.48
C ASP A 163 -0.31 -33.05 -5.96
N ASP A 164 0.12 -34.02 -6.75
CA ASP A 164 1.28 -34.88 -6.48
C ASP A 164 2.65 -34.23 -6.82
N ASP A 165 2.68 -33.04 -7.45
CA ASP A 165 3.91 -32.36 -7.88
C ASP A 165 3.95 -30.86 -7.47
N PRO A 166 4.32 -30.58 -6.21
CA PRO A 166 4.42 -29.21 -5.71
C PRO A 166 5.45 -28.34 -6.46
N ASP A 167 6.49 -28.94 -7.04
CA ASP A 167 7.54 -28.21 -7.74
C ASP A 167 6.99 -27.58 -9.03
N ILE A 168 6.12 -28.30 -9.75
CA ILE A 168 5.42 -27.75 -10.91
C ILE A 168 4.53 -26.58 -10.51
N LEU A 169 3.74 -26.71 -9.44
CA LEU A 169 2.86 -25.63 -8.96
C LEU A 169 3.66 -24.38 -8.60
N TRP A 170 4.76 -24.56 -7.87
CA TRP A 170 5.61 -23.48 -7.41
C TRP A 170 6.34 -22.78 -8.57
N HIS A 171 7.10 -23.53 -9.37
CA HIS A 171 8.00 -22.96 -10.37
C HIS A 171 7.33 -22.65 -11.71
N THR A 172 6.26 -23.35 -12.08
CA THR A 172 5.59 -23.16 -13.39
C THR A 172 4.37 -22.27 -13.31
N TYR A 173 3.63 -22.32 -12.21
CA TYR A 173 2.36 -21.60 -12.04
C TYR A 173 2.39 -20.52 -10.96
N GLY A 174 3.42 -20.51 -10.12
CA GLY A 174 3.56 -19.58 -8.99
C GLY A 174 2.44 -19.76 -7.97
N ILE A 175 1.96 -20.99 -7.75
CA ILE A 175 0.88 -21.30 -6.81
C ILE A 175 1.46 -21.98 -5.58
N VAL A 176 1.05 -21.51 -4.41
CA VAL A 176 1.34 -22.14 -3.12
C VAL A 176 0.17 -23.04 -2.75
N LEU A 177 0.40 -24.36 -2.75
CA LEU A 177 -0.66 -25.36 -2.48
C LEU A 177 -1.09 -25.40 -1.01
N ASP A 178 -0.24 -24.91 -0.11
CA ASP A 178 -0.34 -25.14 1.34
C ASP A 178 -1.70 -24.79 1.97
N VAL A 179 -2.35 -23.71 1.50
CA VAL A 179 -3.56 -23.14 2.08
C VAL A 179 -4.45 -22.52 1.01
N PRO A 180 -5.73 -22.94 0.90
CA PRO A 180 -6.68 -22.26 0.04
C PRO A 180 -6.93 -20.83 0.57
N PRO A 181 -7.03 -19.82 -0.31
CA PRO A 181 -7.38 -18.48 0.11
C PRO A 181 -8.68 -18.43 0.91
N PHE A 182 -8.75 -17.57 1.94
CA PHE A 182 -9.94 -17.42 2.79
C PHE A 182 -11.23 -17.11 2.00
N THR A 183 -11.12 -16.50 0.81
CA THR A 183 -12.25 -16.19 -0.07
C THR A 183 -12.99 -17.43 -0.55
N ASP A 184 -12.35 -18.59 -0.57
CA ASP A 184 -12.96 -19.86 -0.99
C ASP A 184 -14.12 -20.27 -0.08
N ASP A 185 -14.13 -19.80 1.17
CA ASP A 185 -15.21 -20.02 2.12
C ASP A 185 -16.45 -19.16 1.84
N PHE A 186 -16.37 -18.17 0.94
CA PHE A 186 -17.42 -17.17 0.73
C PHE A 186 -18.02 -17.23 -0.68
N PRO A 187 -19.35 -17.09 -0.82
CA PRO A 187 -20.00 -17.12 -2.12
C PRO A 187 -19.64 -15.89 -2.97
N ARG A 188 -19.27 -16.13 -4.24
CA ARG A 188 -18.91 -15.08 -5.21
C ARG A 188 -17.73 -14.23 -4.75
N ALA A 189 -16.74 -14.85 -4.15
CA ALA A 189 -15.49 -14.23 -3.78
C ALA A 189 -14.33 -14.97 -4.45
N ASP A 190 -13.45 -14.22 -5.10
CA ASP A 190 -12.21 -14.71 -5.71
C ASP A 190 -11.13 -13.69 -5.37
N ILE A 191 -10.16 -14.08 -4.54
CA ILE A 191 -9.14 -13.15 -4.08
C ILE A 191 -8.36 -12.52 -5.24
N SER A 192 -8.09 -13.26 -6.33
CA SER A 192 -7.36 -12.73 -7.49
C SER A 192 -8.13 -11.63 -8.23
N GLU A 193 -9.46 -11.63 -8.15
CA GLU A 193 -10.31 -10.56 -8.67
C GLU A 193 -10.45 -9.41 -7.68
N LEU A 194 -10.33 -9.67 -6.38
CA LEU A 194 -10.59 -8.69 -5.32
C LEU A 194 -9.37 -7.86 -4.90
N LEU A 195 -8.15 -8.13 -5.39
CA LEU A 195 -6.98 -7.31 -5.03
C LEU A 195 -7.07 -5.89 -5.60
N ALA A 196 -6.99 -4.91 -4.71
CA ALA A 196 -7.09 -3.48 -5.02
C ALA A 196 -5.80 -2.91 -5.65
N PRO A 197 -5.88 -1.82 -6.44
CA PRO A 197 -4.70 -1.07 -6.86
C PRO A 197 -4.12 -0.31 -5.67
N ASP A 198 -2.80 -0.31 -5.50
CA ASP A 198 -2.14 0.43 -4.43
C ASP A 198 -1.17 1.50 -4.94
N LEU A 199 -1.64 2.76 -4.96
CA LEU A 199 -0.84 3.90 -5.39
C LEU A 199 0.38 4.12 -4.49
N LEU A 200 0.28 3.84 -3.19
CA LEU A 200 1.36 4.13 -2.26
C LEU A 200 2.48 3.11 -2.43
N GLN A 201 2.20 1.82 -2.25
CA GLN A 201 3.25 0.81 -2.23
C GLN A 201 3.70 0.40 -3.64
N GLN A 202 2.78 0.32 -4.62
CA GLN A 202 3.18 -0.08 -5.97
C GLN A 202 3.77 1.09 -6.76
N VAL A 203 3.10 2.24 -6.79
CA VAL A 203 3.49 3.35 -7.68
C VAL A 203 4.51 4.27 -7.03
N ILE A 204 4.23 4.79 -5.83
CA ILE A 204 5.05 5.82 -5.18
C ILE A 204 6.30 5.22 -4.51
N LYS A 205 6.15 4.22 -3.65
CA LYS A 205 7.30 3.56 -3.01
C LYS A 205 7.98 2.63 -4.03
N GLY A 206 7.23 1.70 -4.64
CA GLY A 206 7.79 0.75 -5.61
C GLY A 206 8.40 1.38 -6.87
N VAL A 207 7.58 1.85 -7.81
CA VAL A 207 8.11 2.27 -9.12
C VAL A 207 8.93 3.55 -9.02
N PHE A 208 8.51 4.54 -8.21
CA PHE A 208 9.25 5.81 -8.12
C PHE A 208 10.48 5.72 -7.20
N LYS A 209 10.28 5.51 -5.89
CA LYS A 209 11.36 5.52 -4.89
C LYS A 209 12.32 4.36 -5.13
N ASP A 210 11.84 3.13 -5.18
CA ASP A 210 12.73 1.97 -5.20
C ASP A 210 13.32 1.72 -6.59
N HIS A 211 12.54 1.87 -7.66
CA HIS A 211 13.05 1.56 -9.00
C HIS A 211 13.69 2.80 -9.65
N LEU A 212 12.92 3.84 -9.96
CA LEU A 212 13.41 4.92 -10.82
C LEU A 212 14.51 5.77 -10.16
N VAL A 213 14.41 6.08 -8.87
CA VAL A 213 15.47 6.84 -8.17
C VAL A 213 16.77 6.03 -8.11
N GLU A 214 16.68 4.73 -7.83
CA GLU A 214 17.85 3.83 -7.82
C GLU A 214 18.46 3.70 -9.23
N TRP A 215 17.64 3.54 -10.27
CA TRP A 215 18.14 3.41 -11.64
C TRP A 215 18.84 4.66 -12.15
N ILE A 216 18.39 5.85 -11.74
CA ILE A 216 19.10 7.11 -12.05
C ILE A 216 20.50 7.07 -11.45
N TRP A 217 20.63 6.65 -10.19
CA TRP A 217 21.92 6.54 -9.52
C TRP A 217 22.83 5.51 -10.19
N ASN A 218 22.31 4.32 -10.47
CA ASN A 218 23.05 3.24 -11.11
C ASN A 218 23.49 3.64 -12.54
N PHE A 219 22.64 4.35 -13.29
CA PHE A 219 22.99 4.89 -14.60
C PHE A 219 24.16 5.87 -14.51
N LEU A 220 24.11 6.84 -13.58
CA LEU A 220 25.19 7.83 -13.41
C LEU A 220 26.51 7.16 -13.01
N LYS A 221 26.48 6.13 -12.15
CA LYS A 221 27.66 5.34 -11.78
C LYS A 221 28.27 4.64 -12.98
N LEU A 222 27.45 4.02 -13.83
CA LEU A 222 27.90 3.31 -15.02
C LEU A 222 28.49 4.26 -16.07
N GLU A 223 27.84 5.40 -16.31
CA GLU A 223 28.23 6.35 -17.37
C GLU A 223 29.45 7.18 -16.99
N HIS A 224 29.58 7.60 -15.73
CA HIS A 224 30.59 8.58 -15.29
C HIS A 224 31.61 8.05 -14.28
N GLY A 225 31.39 6.84 -13.74
CA GLY A 225 32.15 6.33 -12.60
C GLY A 225 31.69 6.95 -11.27
N GLU A 226 31.99 6.26 -10.17
CA GLU A 226 31.43 6.55 -8.84
C GLU A 226 31.68 7.98 -8.36
N ALA A 227 32.94 8.45 -8.39
CA ALA A 227 33.29 9.78 -7.89
C ALA A 227 32.63 10.93 -8.67
N GLN A 228 32.39 10.76 -9.97
CA GLN A 228 31.72 11.77 -10.78
C GLN A 228 30.20 11.68 -10.63
N ALA A 229 29.65 10.46 -10.50
CA ALA A 229 28.24 10.24 -10.19
C ALA A 229 27.85 10.90 -8.86
N GLU A 230 28.68 10.79 -7.82
CA GLU A 230 28.48 11.47 -6.53
C GLU A 230 28.39 12.99 -6.70
N ARG A 231 29.30 13.61 -7.45
CA ARG A 231 29.27 15.06 -7.71
C ARG A 231 28.01 15.49 -8.48
N ILE A 232 27.57 14.68 -9.44
CA ILE A 232 26.34 14.94 -10.20
C ILE A 232 25.12 14.84 -9.27
N MET A 233 25.10 13.85 -8.38
CA MET A 233 24.02 13.69 -7.39
C MET A 233 24.00 14.85 -6.39
N ASP A 234 25.16 15.32 -5.95
CA ASP A 234 25.27 16.51 -5.11
C ASP A 234 24.70 17.75 -5.82
N ASP A 235 24.97 17.93 -7.12
CA ASP A 235 24.38 19.02 -7.90
C ASP A 235 22.85 18.85 -8.07
N ILE A 236 22.36 17.63 -8.29
CA ILE A 236 20.92 17.33 -8.33
C ILE A 236 20.27 17.71 -6.99
N ASP A 237 20.90 17.33 -5.87
CA ASP A 237 20.41 17.61 -4.52
C ASP A 237 20.43 19.11 -4.22
N GLN A 238 21.45 19.84 -4.65
CA GLN A 238 21.49 21.31 -4.58
C GLN A 238 20.37 21.97 -5.39
N ARG A 239 20.06 21.46 -6.59
CA ARG A 239 18.93 21.96 -7.41
C ARG A 239 17.58 21.70 -6.75
N ILE A 240 17.42 20.55 -6.10
CA ILE A 240 16.23 20.23 -5.32
C ILE A 240 16.08 21.18 -4.13
N ALA A 241 17.18 21.45 -3.41
CA ALA A 241 17.20 22.40 -2.30
C ALA A 241 16.91 23.85 -2.73
N ALA A 242 17.30 24.21 -3.96
CA ALA A 242 17.05 25.52 -4.55
C ALA A 242 15.60 25.72 -5.05
N ALA A 243 14.73 24.70 -4.96
CA ALA A 243 13.35 24.82 -5.37
C ALA A 243 12.65 25.97 -4.60
N PRO A 244 11.99 26.91 -5.30
CA PRO A 244 11.39 28.07 -4.66
C PRO A 244 10.27 27.62 -3.71
N PRO A 245 10.09 28.34 -2.59
CA PRO A 245 9.06 28.00 -1.64
C PRO A 245 7.67 28.17 -2.25
N PHE A 246 6.84 27.14 -2.13
CA PHE A 246 5.46 27.14 -2.58
C PHE A 246 4.54 26.54 -1.51
N LEU A 247 3.31 27.03 -1.42
CA LEU A 247 2.34 26.55 -0.43
C LEU A 247 2.03 25.06 -0.67
N HIS A 248 2.12 24.24 0.38
CA HIS A 248 1.97 22.77 0.32
C HIS A 248 3.05 22.01 -0.47
N LEU A 249 4.20 22.63 -0.73
CA LEU A 249 5.40 21.95 -1.22
C LEU A 249 6.40 21.80 -0.07
N ARG A 250 6.72 20.55 0.32
CA ARG A 250 7.77 20.26 1.30
C ARG A 250 9.12 20.71 0.72
N ARG A 251 9.95 21.32 1.58
CA ARG A 251 11.31 21.75 1.23
C ARG A 251 12.31 20.67 1.58
N PHE A 252 13.41 20.66 0.84
CA PHE A 252 14.47 19.67 0.97
C PHE A 252 15.82 20.38 1.07
N PRO A 253 16.16 20.98 2.23
CA PRO A 253 17.35 21.82 2.36
C PRO A 253 18.65 21.06 2.06
N ASP A 254 18.70 19.76 2.36
CA ASP A 254 19.83 18.87 2.09
C ASP A 254 19.58 17.95 0.87
N GLY A 255 18.66 18.32 -0.01
CA GLY A 255 18.29 17.52 -1.18
C GLY A 255 17.65 16.19 -0.78
N ARG A 256 18.10 15.06 -1.34
CA ARG A 256 17.50 13.73 -1.12
C ARG A 256 18.19 12.88 -0.05
N LYS A 257 19.13 13.44 0.71
CA LYS A 257 19.96 12.70 1.68
C LYS A 257 19.23 12.40 3.00
N PHE A 258 18.03 11.82 2.92
CA PHE A 258 17.28 11.32 4.07
C PHE A 258 17.68 9.88 4.37
N GLN A 259 17.81 9.54 5.66
CA GLN A 259 18.09 8.16 6.08
C GLN A 259 16.86 7.25 5.95
N GLN A 260 15.66 7.81 6.06
CA GLN A 260 14.37 7.11 5.92
C GLN A 260 13.45 7.95 5.04
N TRP A 261 12.71 7.30 4.14
CA TRP A 261 11.85 7.98 3.17
C TRP A 261 10.40 7.62 3.40
N THR A 262 9.62 8.58 3.90
CA THR A 262 8.18 8.40 4.04
C THR A 262 7.48 8.45 2.67
N GLY A 263 6.23 7.97 2.64
CA GLY A 263 5.38 8.14 1.46
C GLY A 263 5.18 9.61 1.07
N ASP A 264 5.15 10.53 2.03
CA ASP A 264 5.00 11.96 1.78
C ASP A 264 6.29 12.63 1.30
N ASP A 265 7.47 12.16 1.75
CA ASP A 265 8.76 12.55 1.17
C ASP A 265 8.83 12.19 -0.30
N SER A 266 8.48 10.95 -0.63
CA SER A 266 8.45 10.47 -2.02
C SER A 266 7.52 11.32 -2.89
N LYS A 267 6.28 11.56 -2.45
CA LYS A 267 5.31 12.42 -3.16
C LYS A 267 5.79 13.86 -3.33
N ALA A 268 6.48 14.41 -2.35
CA ALA A 268 7.02 15.76 -2.44
C ALA A 268 8.21 15.82 -3.39
N LEU A 269 9.10 14.82 -3.36
CA LEU A 269 10.24 14.75 -4.27
C LEU A 269 9.79 14.61 -5.72
N MET A 270 8.77 13.81 -6.01
CA MET A 270 8.17 13.67 -7.35
C MET A 270 7.83 15.01 -8.02
N LYS A 271 7.49 16.03 -7.22
CA LYS A 271 7.11 17.37 -7.72
C LYS A 271 8.31 18.22 -8.16
N VAL A 272 9.50 17.97 -7.62
CA VAL A 272 10.70 18.80 -7.81
C VAL A 272 11.85 18.07 -8.50
N LEU A 273 11.79 16.74 -8.61
CA LEU A 273 12.87 15.93 -9.16
C LEU A 273 13.12 16.22 -10.64
N LEU A 274 12.09 16.27 -11.48
CA LEU A 274 12.25 16.31 -12.93
C LEU A 274 13.11 17.51 -13.42
N PRO A 275 12.88 18.77 -12.96
CA PRO A 275 13.75 19.89 -13.30
C PRO A 275 15.21 19.72 -12.84
N ALA A 276 15.43 19.07 -11.69
CA ALA A 276 16.77 18.89 -11.14
C ALA A 276 17.63 17.94 -11.99
N LEU A 277 17.00 17.00 -12.70
CA LEU A 277 17.69 16.01 -13.54
C LEU A 277 18.12 16.55 -14.91
N VAL A 278 17.55 17.68 -15.36
CA VAL A 278 17.79 18.21 -16.71
C VAL A 278 19.26 18.60 -16.88
N GLY A 279 19.88 18.14 -17.97
CA GLY A 279 21.29 18.40 -18.28
C GLY A 279 22.27 17.36 -17.71
N HIS A 280 21.80 16.49 -16.80
CA HIS A 280 22.61 15.39 -16.24
C HIS A 280 22.28 14.03 -16.84
N LEU A 281 21.04 13.84 -17.32
CA LEU A 281 20.58 12.57 -17.88
C LEU A 281 20.23 12.69 -19.36
N PRO A 282 20.38 11.61 -20.14
CA PRO A 282 19.91 11.53 -21.52
C PRO A 282 18.43 11.93 -21.65
N PRO A 283 18.03 12.58 -22.77
CA PRO A 283 16.64 12.96 -23.00
C PRO A 283 15.64 11.79 -22.92
N ALA A 284 16.08 10.56 -23.21
CA ALA A 284 15.25 9.36 -23.09
C ALA A 284 14.88 9.05 -21.63
N ILE A 285 15.83 9.11 -20.70
CA ILE A 285 15.56 8.91 -19.27
C ILE A 285 14.67 10.04 -18.72
N ILE A 286 14.92 11.29 -19.12
CA ILE A 286 14.06 12.42 -18.74
C ILE A 286 12.62 12.19 -19.21
N ARG A 287 12.41 11.72 -20.44
CA ARG A 287 11.07 11.37 -20.94
C ARG A 287 10.46 10.19 -20.19
N CYS A 288 11.23 9.17 -19.85
CA CYS A 288 10.77 8.03 -19.02
C CYS A 288 10.21 8.51 -17.68
N ILE A 289 10.95 9.35 -16.96
CA ILE A 289 10.53 9.88 -15.66
C ILE A 289 9.31 10.78 -15.84
N ARG A 290 9.31 11.63 -16.86
CA ARG A 290 8.15 12.48 -17.19
C ARG A 290 6.88 11.67 -17.43
N SER A 291 6.92 10.69 -18.35
CA SER A 291 5.76 9.85 -18.65
C SER A 291 5.27 9.10 -17.41
N PHE A 292 6.19 8.64 -16.55
CA PHE A 292 5.80 8.03 -15.28
C PHE A 292 5.10 9.04 -14.33
N LEU A 293 5.61 10.25 -14.20
CA LEU A 293 4.97 11.29 -13.37
C LEU A 293 3.60 11.68 -13.93
N ASP A 294 3.46 11.79 -15.26
CA ASP A 294 2.18 12.04 -15.93
C ASP A 294 1.18 10.90 -15.66
N LEU A 295 1.64 9.63 -15.73
CA LEU A 295 0.85 8.47 -15.34
C LEU A 295 0.39 8.58 -13.88
N CYS A 296 1.28 8.96 -12.95
CA CYS A 296 0.92 9.15 -11.54
C CYS A 296 -0.19 10.19 -11.36
N TYR A 297 -0.16 11.29 -12.12
CA TYR A 297 -1.23 12.29 -12.08
C TYR A 297 -2.55 11.75 -12.63
N LEU A 298 -2.51 10.96 -13.71
CA LEU A 298 -3.69 10.31 -14.28
C LEU A 298 -4.34 9.34 -13.30
N LEU A 299 -3.56 8.42 -12.72
CA LEU A 299 -4.05 7.41 -11.78
C LEU A 299 -4.61 8.01 -10.48
N ARG A 300 -4.21 9.25 -10.15
CA ARG A 300 -4.68 9.99 -8.96
C ARG A 300 -5.88 10.89 -9.22
N ARG A 301 -6.47 10.88 -10.42
CA ARG A 301 -7.72 11.63 -10.66
C ARG A 301 -8.86 11.08 -9.81
N TYR A 302 -9.77 11.96 -9.39
CA TYR A 302 -10.93 11.57 -8.56
C TYR A 302 -12.00 10.80 -9.33
N SER A 303 -12.04 10.97 -10.65
CA SER A 303 -12.97 10.33 -11.56
C SER A 303 -12.27 10.02 -12.88
N HIS A 304 -12.73 8.97 -13.54
CA HIS A 304 -12.21 8.53 -14.83
C HIS A 304 -13.36 8.42 -15.83
N ASP A 305 -13.08 8.87 -17.04
CA ASP A 305 -13.88 8.62 -18.23
C ASP A 305 -13.04 7.81 -19.26
N GLN A 306 -13.67 7.46 -20.37
CA GLN A 306 -13.04 6.68 -21.45
C GLN A 306 -11.81 7.39 -22.06
N ASP A 307 -11.75 8.71 -22.02
CA ASP A 307 -10.59 9.46 -22.55
C ASP A 307 -9.43 9.43 -21.55
N SER A 308 -9.70 9.54 -20.25
CA SER A 308 -8.68 9.39 -19.21
C SER A 308 -8.10 7.97 -19.15
N LEU A 309 -8.92 6.93 -19.42
CA LEU A 309 -8.45 5.54 -19.52
C LEU A 309 -7.51 5.35 -20.72
N LYS A 310 -7.87 5.89 -21.90
CA LYS A 310 -6.95 5.90 -23.06
C LYS A 310 -5.65 6.67 -22.80
N GLN A 311 -5.73 7.78 -22.05
CA GLN A 311 -4.54 8.52 -21.63
C GLN A 311 -3.64 7.65 -20.74
N ILE A 312 -4.22 6.89 -19.81
CA ILE A 312 -3.46 5.95 -18.96
C ILE A 312 -2.71 4.94 -19.82
N ASP A 313 -3.39 4.28 -20.76
CA ASP A 313 -2.76 3.28 -21.63
C ASP A 313 -1.63 3.88 -22.49
N THR A 314 -1.89 5.06 -23.06
CA THR A 314 -0.91 5.76 -23.91
C THR A 314 0.32 6.16 -23.10
N THR A 315 0.12 6.79 -21.94
CA THR A 315 1.21 7.24 -21.08
C THR A 315 1.99 6.06 -20.48
N LEU A 316 1.32 4.95 -20.17
CA LEU A 316 1.98 3.70 -19.76
C LEU A 316 2.85 3.12 -20.88
N ALA A 317 2.35 3.11 -22.12
CA ALA A 317 3.13 2.68 -23.28
C ALA A 317 4.36 3.58 -23.53
N GLU A 318 4.21 4.91 -23.38
CA GLU A 318 5.34 5.86 -23.46
C GLU A 318 6.40 5.60 -22.37
N PHE A 319 5.95 5.32 -21.14
CA PHE A 319 6.83 4.92 -20.04
C PHE A 319 7.59 3.63 -20.36
N HIS A 320 6.90 2.59 -20.81
CA HIS A 320 7.52 1.33 -21.22
C HIS A 320 8.49 1.51 -22.40
N HIS A 321 8.18 2.39 -23.35
CA HIS A 321 9.06 2.66 -24.47
C HIS A 321 10.36 3.37 -24.03
N HIS A 322 10.26 4.32 -23.10
CA HIS A 322 11.43 5.11 -22.67
C HIS A 322 12.27 4.43 -21.57
N ARG A 323 11.68 3.57 -20.72
CA ARG A 323 12.45 2.82 -19.72
C ARG A 323 13.48 1.88 -20.35
N GLU A 324 13.24 1.45 -21.59
CA GLU A 324 14.15 0.62 -22.38
C GLU A 324 15.55 1.21 -22.53
N HIS A 325 15.69 2.53 -22.34
CA HIS A 325 17.01 3.15 -22.30
C HIS A 325 17.87 2.60 -21.15
N PHE A 326 17.29 2.33 -19.97
CA PHE A 326 18.01 1.72 -18.85
C PHE A 326 18.48 0.30 -19.16
N HIS A 327 17.75 -0.44 -20.00
CA HIS A 327 18.19 -1.75 -20.48
C HIS A 327 19.37 -1.63 -21.45
N ARG A 328 19.25 -0.74 -22.45
CA ARG A 328 20.31 -0.51 -23.45
C ARG A 328 21.63 -0.01 -22.87
N THR A 329 21.57 0.75 -21.78
CA THR A 329 22.77 1.27 -21.08
C THR A 329 23.36 0.26 -20.10
N GLY A 330 22.76 -0.93 -19.97
CA GLY A 330 23.18 -1.95 -19.01
C GLY A 330 22.88 -1.58 -17.55
N THR A 331 22.11 -0.52 -17.31
CA THR A 331 21.66 -0.15 -15.95
C THR A 331 20.71 -1.19 -15.37
N ARG A 332 19.95 -1.86 -16.23
CA ARG A 332 19.00 -2.91 -15.85
C ARG A 332 19.02 -4.07 -16.85
N LEU A 333 18.92 -5.31 -16.36
CA LEU A 333 18.92 -6.50 -17.21
C LEU A 333 17.52 -6.86 -17.72
N ASP A 334 16.50 -6.71 -16.88
CA ASP A 334 15.10 -7.03 -17.17
C ASP A 334 14.14 -6.10 -16.40
N PHE A 335 12.86 -6.11 -16.78
CA PHE A 335 11.79 -5.39 -16.09
C PHE A 335 10.80 -6.33 -15.39
N SER A 336 11.27 -7.50 -14.95
CA SER A 336 10.45 -8.52 -14.29
C SER A 336 10.24 -8.18 -12.81
N LEU A 337 9.54 -7.06 -12.60
CA LEU A 337 9.32 -6.42 -11.30
C LEU A 337 7.81 -6.34 -11.00
N PRO A 338 7.29 -7.10 -10.02
CA PRO A 338 5.85 -7.15 -9.73
C PRO A 338 5.19 -5.79 -9.49
N ARG A 339 5.88 -4.89 -8.76
CA ARG A 339 5.37 -3.53 -8.51
C ARG A 339 5.24 -2.70 -9.79
N GLN A 340 6.14 -2.86 -10.75
CA GLN A 340 6.04 -2.16 -12.04
C GLN A 340 5.06 -2.84 -12.99
N HIS A 341 5.01 -4.17 -12.99
CA HIS A 341 4.01 -4.94 -13.70
C HIS A 341 2.59 -4.59 -13.25
N SER A 342 2.38 -4.27 -11.97
CA SER A 342 1.06 -3.85 -11.47
C SER A 342 0.42 -2.73 -12.30
N LEU A 343 1.23 -1.84 -12.90
CA LEU A 343 0.77 -0.72 -13.72
C LEU A 343 -0.10 -1.15 -14.90
N VAL A 344 0.14 -2.32 -15.50
CA VAL A 344 -0.65 -2.81 -16.63
C VAL A 344 -2.08 -3.19 -16.24
N HIS A 345 -2.36 -3.38 -14.94
CA HIS A 345 -3.69 -3.71 -14.43
C HIS A 345 -4.53 -2.48 -14.07
N TYR A 346 -3.93 -1.28 -13.99
CA TYR A 346 -4.63 -0.10 -13.46
C TYR A 346 -5.85 0.32 -14.27
N HIS A 347 -5.82 0.22 -15.60
CA HIS A 347 -6.99 0.50 -16.43
C HIS A 347 -8.17 -0.37 -15.99
N HIS A 348 -7.99 -1.68 -16.01
CA HIS A 348 -9.02 -2.65 -15.65
C HIS A 348 -9.48 -2.49 -14.19
N LEU A 349 -8.54 -2.27 -13.27
CA LEU A 349 -8.82 -2.00 -11.86
C LEU A 349 -9.69 -0.75 -11.66
N ILE A 350 -9.49 0.29 -12.47
CA ILE A 350 -10.32 1.50 -12.44
C ILE A 350 -11.74 1.21 -12.93
N GLU A 351 -11.91 0.34 -13.92
CA GLU A 351 -13.24 -0.08 -14.38
C GLU A 351 -13.96 -0.92 -13.33
N GLU A 352 -13.26 -1.83 -12.65
CA GLU A 352 -13.82 -2.70 -11.62
C GLU A 352 -14.18 -1.93 -10.35
N PHE A 353 -13.29 -1.04 -9.88
CA PHE A 353 -13.35 -0.49 -8.53
C PHE A 353 -13.47 1.03 -8.46
N GLY A 354 -13.39 1.72 -9.60
CA GLY A 354 -13.36 3.17 -9.66
C GLY A 354 -11.99 3.76 -9.34
N SER A 355 -11.96 5.06 -9.04
CA SER A 355 -10.69 5.79 -8.80
C SER A 355 -9.86 5.16 -7.66
N PRO A 356 -8.55 4.87 -7.87
CA PRO A 356 -7.70 4.17 -6.91
C PRO A 356 -7.50 4.90 -5.59
N ASN A 357 -7.72 6.22 -5.56
CA ASN A 357 -7.54 7.07 -4.38
C ASN A 357 -8.30 6.59 -3.12
N GLY A 358 -9.38 5.83 -3.30
CA GLY A 358 -10.25 5.33 -2.23
C GLY A 358 -9.96 3.91 -1.80
N LEU A 359 -8.93 3.28 -2.37
CA LEU A 359 -8.60 1.86 -2.21
C LEU A 359 -7.09 1.63 -2.06
N CYS A 360 -6.36 2.68 -1.68
CA CYS A 360 -4.91 2.69 -1.54
C CYS A 360 -4.50 2.48 -0.07
N SER A 361 -3.35 1.83 0.16
CA SER A 361 -2.85 1.53 1.52
C SER A 361 -2.54 2.78 2.34
N SER A 362 -2.40 3.95 1.72
CA SER A 362 -2.38 5.24 2.45
C SER A 362 -3.59 5.43 3.39
N ILE A 363 -4.71 4.76 3.11
CA ILE A 363 -5.90 4.80 3.97
C ILE A 363 -5.67 4.00 5.26
N THR A 364 -5.08 2.80 5.16
CA THR A 364 -4.74 1.95 6.30
C THR A 364 -3.53 2.47 7.07
N GLU A 365 -2.50 2.97 6.38
CA GLU A 365 -1.30 3.59 6.96
C GLU A 365 -1.67 4.79 7.85
N SER A 366 -2.51 5.70 7.33
CA SER A 366 -3.04 6.82 8.15
C SER A 366 -3.88 6.32 9.33
N ARG A 367 -4.63 5.23 9.17
CA ARG A 367 -5.44 4.67 10.26
C ARG A 367 -4.59 3.99 11.32
N HIS A 368 -3.39 3.50 11.00
CA HIS A 368 -2.46 2.95 12.00
C HIS A 368 -2.10 3.96 13.07
N ILE A 369 -1.98 5.25 12.73
CA ILE A 369 -1.71 6.32 13.71
C ILE A 369 -2.73 6.26 14.84
N THR A 370 -4.01 6.42 14.50
CA THR A 370 -5.10 6.50 15.49
C THR A 370 -5.50 5.14 16.08
N ALA A 371 -5.34 4.03 15.35
CA ALA A 371 -5.81 2.71 15.78
C ALA A 371 -4.72 1.87 16.47
N VAL A 372 -3.44 2.16 16.23
CA VAL A 372 -2.32 1.36 16.71
C VAL A 372 -1.32 2.22 17.47
N LYS A 373 -0.69 3.20 16.80
CA LYS A 373 0.42 3.99 17.38
C LYS A 373 -0.04 4.80 18.59
N GLU A 374 -1.05 5.65 18.45
CA GLU A 374 -1.57 6.49 19.54
C GLU A 374 -2.07 5.65 20.75
N PRO A 375 -2.93 4.62 20.58
CA PRO A 375 -3.30 3.75 21.69
C PRO A 375 -2.11 3.04 22.32
N TRP A 376 -1.13 2.63 21.52
CA TRP A 376 0.09 2.04 22.04
C TRP A 376 0.88 3.06 22.86
N HIS A 377 1.07 4.28 22.39
CA HIS A 377 1.73 5.40 23.11
C HIS A 377 1.06 5.71 24.45
N GLN A 378 -0.27 5.67 24.49
CA GLN A 378 -1.06 5.90 25.70
C GLN A 378 -1.08 4.70 26.67
N SER A 379 -0.74 3.50 26.18
CA SER A 379 -0.73 2.30 27.02
C SER A 379 0.45 2.25 27.98
N GLY A 380 0.30 1.49 29.06
CA GLY A 380 1.39 1.19 30.00
C GLY A 380 2.46 0.24 29.44
N LYS A 381 2.44 -0.09 28.14
CA LYS A 381 3.36 -0.99 27.41
C LYS A 381 3.39 -2.46 27.85
N TYR A 382 2.89 -2.78 29.03
CA TYR A 382 2.70 -4.14 29.52
C TYR A 382 1.38 -4.73 29.00
N GLN A 383 1.43 -5.84 28.27
CA GLN A 383 0.26 -6.45 27.63
C GLN A 383 -0.57 -5.41 26.83
N ALA A 384 0.13 -4.56 26.06
CA ALA A 384 -0.42 -3.36 25.47
C ALA A 384 -1.62 -3.61 24.53
N LEU A 385 -1.66 -4.75 23.83
CA LEU A 385 -2.75 -5.07 22.90
C LEU A 385 -4.13 -4.94 23.54
N ARG A 386 -4.32 -5.48 24.76
CA ARG A 386 -5.60 -5.38 25.46
C ARG A 386 -5.97 -3.92 25.76
N GLN A 387 -5.01 -3.13 26.19
CA GLN A 387 -5.21 -1.71 26.49
C GLN A 387 -5.53 -0.92 25.21
N MET A 388 -4.88 -1.25 24.09
CA MET A 388 -5.15 -0.64 22.78
C MET A 388 -6.58 -0.95 22.32
N LEU A 389 -7.02 -2.21 22.44
CA LEU A 389 -8.39 -2.62 22.10
C LEU A 389 -9.44 -1.88 22.94
N GLU A 390 -9.23 -1.79 24.25
CA GLU A 390 -10.14 -1.06 25.15
C GLU A 390 -10.17 0.45 24.83
N THR A 391 -9.02 1.04 24.47
CA THR A 391 -8.90 2.44 24.07
C THR A 391 -9.64 2.72 22.76
N ASN A 392 -9.40 1.92 21.72
CA ASN A 392 -10.10 2.01 20.44
C ASN A 392 -11.62 1.91 20.63
N GLN A 393 -12.08 0.91 21.39
CA GLN A 393 -13.51 0.74 21.66
C GLN A 393 -14.12 1.96 22.38
N ARG A 394 -13.38 2.56 23.32
CA ARG A 394 -13.83 3.76 24.03
C ARG A 394 -13.93 4.96 23.11
N LEU A 395 -12.92 5.18 22.27
CA LEU A 395 -12.89 6.30 21.31
C LEU A 395 -14.02 6.18 20.27
N ASP A 396 -14.29 4.97 19.77
CA ASP A 396 -15.40 4.72 18.84
C ASP A 396 -16.76 5.00 19.50
N LYS A 397 -16.97 4.54 20.74
CA LYS A 397 -18.20 4.82 21.51
C LYS A 397 -18.39 6.31 21.76
N LEU A 398 -17.32 7.04 22.10
CA LEU A 398 -17.36 8.49 22.30
C LEU A 398 -17.68 9.23 21.00
N THR A 399 -17.10 8.81 19.88
CA THR A 399 -17.37 9.39 18.56
C THR A 399 -18.83 9.17 18.17
N ALA A 400 -19.34 7.94 18.31
CA ALA A 400 -20.75 7.62 18.02
C ALA A 400 -21.71 8.43 18.92
N ALA A 401 -21.42 8.54 20.22
CA ALA A 401 -22.21 9.35 21.14
C ALA A 401 -22.21 10.84 20.76
N ARG A 402 -21.05 11.39 20.38
CA ARG A 402 -20.93 12.78 19.92
C ARG A 402 -21.74 13.04 18.65
N SER A 403 -21.72 12.12 17.68
CA SER A 403 -22.54 12.21 16.47
C SER A 403 -24.03 12.19 16.82
N HIS A 404 -24.47 11.25 17.66
CA HIS A 404 -25.87 11.15 18.08
C HIS A 404 -26.38 12.41 18.80
N LEU A 405 -25.59 12.95 19.73
CA LEU A 405 -25.93 14.17 20.45
C LEU A 405 -25.94 15.39 19.51
N SER A 406 -25.04 15.45 18.54
CA SER A 406 -25.02 16.53 17.53
C SER A 406 -26.28 16.50 16.65
N GLU A 407 -26.70 15.30 16.19
CA GLU A 407 -27.93 15.13 15.40
C GLU A 407 -29.20 15.54 16.16
N GLN A 408 -29.21 15.34 17.47
CA GLN A 408 -30.29 15.78 18.35
C GLN A 408 -30.23 17.27 18.71
N GLY A 409 -29.20 17.99 18.25
CA GLY A 409 -28.99 19.41 18.56
C GLY A 409 -28.41 19.68 19.95
N PHE A 410 -28.05 18.65 20.72
CA PHE A 410 -27.50 18.82 22.08
C PHE A 410 -26.08 19.39 22.11
N LEU A 411 -25.39 19.45 20.96
CA LEU A 411 -24.06 20.04 20.81
C LEU A 411 -24.07 21.30 19.95
N GLN A 412 -25.22 21.95 19.78
CA GLN A 412 -25.33 23.26 19.14
C GLN A 412 -25.07 24.38 20.16
N GLY A 413 -24.20 25.32 19.79
CA GLY A 413 -23.76 26.39 20.69
C GLY A 413 -22.65 25.97 21.66
N THR A 414 -22.16 26.93 22.40
CA THR A 414 -21.22 26.76 23.50
C THR A 414 -21.83 27.40 24.74
N VAL A 415 -21.34 27.05 25.94
CA VAL A 415 -21.70 27.79 27.17
C VAL A 415 -21.46 29.30 26.99
N LEU A 416 -20.47 29.67 26.18
CA LEU A 416 -20.18 31.05 25.84
C LEU A 416 -21.26 31.66 24.93
N SER A 417 -21.74 30.96 23.89
CA SER A 417 -22.84 31.47 23.05
C SER A 417 -24.14 31.57 23.85
N ASP A 418 -24.44 30.58 24.69
CA ASP A 418 -25.59 30.63 25.60
C ASP A 418 -25.46 31.79 26.61
N ALA A 419 -24.26 32.03 27.15
CA ALA A 419 -24.02 33.16 28.05
C ALA A 419 -24.13 34.50 27.33
N ILE A 420 -23.64 34.60 26.09
CA ILE A 420 -23.77 35.78 25.23
C ILE A 420 -25.24 36.02 24.88
N ASP A 421 -26.00 35.00 24.49
CA ASP A 421 -27.42 35.09 24.17
C ASP A 421 -28.24 35.51 25.40
N ASN A 422 -27.89 35.01 26.60
CA ASN A 422 -28.50 35.46 27.85
C ASN A 422 -28.13 36.90 28.24
N LEU A 423 -26.91 37.36 27.90
CA LEU A 423 -26.47 38.73 28.13
C LEU A 423 -27.11 39.71 27.13
N ILE A 424 -27.20 39.33 25.85
CA ILE A 424 -27.77 40.13 24.75
C ILE A 424 -29.30 40.13 24.82
N GLY A 425 -29.95 39.03 25.21
CA GLY A 425 -31.39 38.95 25.43
C GLY A 425 -31.94 39.83 26.56
N SER A 426 -31.06 40.43 27.39
CA SER A 426 -31.43 41.43 28.40
C SER A 426 -31.33 42.89 27.91
N ARG A 427 -30.90 43.11 26.66
CA ARG A 427 -30.83 44.43 26.01
C ARG A 427 -31.45 44.36 24.62
N ASP A 428 -32.77 44.48 24.57
CA ASP A 428 -33.43 44.98 23.37
C ASP A 428 -33.03 46.45 23.21
N ASP A 429 -32.02 46.70 22.38
CA ASP A 429 -31.91 47.89 21.55
C ASP A 429 -30.93 47.59 20.42
N GLY A 430 -31.48 47.48 19.21
CA GLY A 430 -30.83 46.89 18.06
C GLY A 430 -29.59 47.61 17.56
N VAL A 431 -28.58 46.83 17.20
CA VAL A 431 -27.64 47.13 16.12
C VAL A 431 -27.30 45.81 15.42
N HIS A 432 -27.66 45.69 14.15
CA HIS A 432 -27.16 44.65 13.25
C HIS A 432 -25.65 44.85 13.06
N LEU A 433 -24.85 43.87 13.49
CA LEU A 433 -23.49 43.70 13.03
C LEU A 433 -23.43 42.37 12.27
N GLU A 434 -23.06 42.45 10.99
CA GLU A 434 -22.77 41.31 10.13
C GLU A 434 -21.49 40.64 10.64
N ASP A 435 -21.60 39.40 11.14
CA ASP A 435 -20.43 38.59 11.46
C ASP A 435 -19.96 37.83 10.21
N GLY A 436 -18.73 38.15 9.80
CA GLY A 436 -17.96 37.41 8.83
C GLY A 436 -17.67 35.99 9.32
N SER A 437 -17.82 35.04 8.41
CA SER A 437 -17.47 33.65 8.63
C SER A 437 -15.96 33.48 8.83
N ASP A 438 -15.52 33.43 10.08
CA ASP A 438 -14.20 32.88 10.40
C ASP A 438 -14.28 31.35 10.35
N SER A 439 -13.80 30.81 9.23
CA SER A 439 -13.49 29.39 9.09
C SER A 439 -12.39 29.04 10.10
N VAL A 440 -12.75 28.27 11.13
CA VAL A 440 -11.78 27.61 12.00
C VAL A 440 -10.98 26.64 11.13
N SER A 441 -9.76 27.06 10.78
CA SER A 441 -8.76 26.20 10.18
C SER A 441 -8.36 25.15 11.20
N ASP A 442 -8.61 23.88 10.91
CA ASP A 442 -8.00 22.75 11.61
C ASP A 442 -6.48 22.91 11.53
N HIS A 443 -5.89 23.33 12.65
CA HIS A 443 -4.45 23.29 12.84
C HIS A 443 -4.02 21.83 12.99
N ASN A 444 -3.57 21.24 11.89
CA ASN A 444 -2.65 20.12 11.93
C ASN A 444 -1.33 20.61 12.54
N ALA A 445 -1.23 20.54 13.86
CA ALA A 445 0.04 20.60 14.55
C ALA A 445 0.80 19.31 14.21
N ALA A 446 1.73 19.43 13.26
CA ALA A 446 2.80 18.46 13.10
C ALA A 446 3.69 18.54 14.35
N GLU A 447 3.46 17.65 15.30
CA GLU A 447 4.51 17.27 16.24
C GLU A 447 5.40 16.24 15.55
N GLU A 448 6.69 16.56 15.49
CA GLU A 448 7.75 15.68 15.04
C GLU A 448 7.85 14.49 16.01
N THR A 449 7.29 13.34 15.60
CA THR A 449 7.84 12.04 15.98
C THR A 449 8.57 11.50 14.77
N GLY A 450 9.86 11.20 14.94
CA GLY A 450 10.61 10.44 13.96
C GLY A 450 9.98 9.06 13.85
N ASP A 451 9.14 8.90 12.83
CA ASP A 451 8.43 7.67 12.56
C ASP A 451 9.32 6.78 11.70
N ASP A 452 9.87 5.74 12.33
CA ASP A 452 10.56 4.63 11.69
C ASP A 452 9.55 3.84 10.83
N GLU A 453 9.35 4.26 9.59
CA GLU A 453 8.56 3.53 8.59
C GLU A 453 9.41 3.24 7.36
N ASP A 454 10.32 2.28 7.53
CA ASP A 454 10.83 1.42 6.47
C ASP A 454 11.21 0.09 7.18
N ASP A 455 10.21 -0.75 7.46
CA ASP A 455 10.44 -2.18 7.69
C ASP A 455 9.86 -2.90 6.47
N ASP A 456 10.66 -2.94 5.41
CA ASP A 456 10.46 -3.89 4.33
C ASP A 456 10.55 -5.27 4.98
N GLY A 457 9.41 -5.83 5.36
CA GLY A 457 9.33 -7.18 5.90
C GLY A 457 10.09 -8.09 4.96
N GLU A 458 11.23 -8.61 5.41
CA GLU A 458 12.02 -9.55 4.63
C GLU A 458 11.07 -10.67 4.18
N PRO A 459 11.04 -10.99 2.88
CA PRO A 459 10.27 -12.12 2.43
C PRO A 459 10.87 -13.36 3.10
N VAL A 460 10.07 -14.01 3.94
CA VAL A 460 10.40 -15.36 4.41
C VAL A 460 9.99 -16.35 3.32
N ASP A 461 10.70 -16.25 2.20
CA ASP A 461 10.83 -17.25 1.14
C ASP A 461 12.26 -17.09 0.61
N ASP A 462 13.22 -17.49 1.45
CA ASP A 462 14.65 -17.47 1.18
C ASP A 462 15.00 -18.72 0.36
N TYR A 463 14.62 -18.73 -0.91
CA TYR A 463 15.24 -19.56 -1.94
C TYR A 463 15.66 -18.67 -3.09
N ALA A 464 16.85 -18.08 -2.95
CA ALA A 464 17.57 -17.48 -4.07
C ALA A 464 17.62 -18.48 -5.23
N ALA A 465 17.08 -18.09 -6.39
CA ALA A 465 17.37 -18.74 -7.65
C ALA A 465 18.87 -18.59 -7.93
N ALA A 466 19.66 -19.60 -7.54
CA ALA A 466 21.01 -19.79 -8.02
C ALA A 466 20.95 -20.04 -9.53
N GLY A 467 21.23 -19.01 -10.32
CA GLY A 467 21.10 -19.05 -11.77
C GLY A 467 21.80 -17.90 -12.48
N ALA A 468 23.02 -17.55 -12.08
CA ALA A 468 23.93 -16.75 -12.89
C ALA A 468 25.39 -17.05 -12.49
N GLU A 469 25.94 -18.15 -13.04
CA GLU A 469 27.39 -18.37 -13.02
C GLU A 469 28.07 -17.26 -13.83
N VAL A 470 28.67 -16.29 -13.13
CA VAL A 470 29.70 -15.43 -13.70
C VAL A 470 30.95 -16.30 -13.84
N GLN A 471 31.17 -16.82 -15.05
CA GLN A 471 32.41 -17.46 -15.44
C GLN A 471 33.53 -16.40 -15.48
N MET A 472 34.18 -16.17 -14.35
CA MET A 472 35.42 -15.41 -14.30
C MET A 472 36.59 -16.30 -14.74
N SER A 473 37.12 -15.99 -15.92
CA SER A 473 38.35 -16.53 -16.48
C SER A 473 39.54 -16.32 -15.54
N LEU A 474 39.98 -17.40 -14.87
CA LEU A 474 41.26 -17.44 -14.16
C LEU A 474 42.37 -17.85 -15.13
N GLN A 475 43.23 -16.89 -15.44
CA GLN A 475 44.53 -17.13 -16.08
C GLN A 475 45.39 -18.00 -15.17
N THR A 476 45.81 -19.16 -15.69
CA THR A 476 46.84 -20.01 -15.11
C THR A 476 48.22 -19.35 -15.22
N PRO A 477 49.03 -19.31 -14.14
CA PRO A 477 50.47 -19.31 -14.27
C PRO A 477 51.00 -20.74 -14.15
N HIS A 478 51.79 -21.13 -15.15
CA HIS A 478 52.71 -22.26 -15.07
C HIS A 478 53.64 -22.13 -13.86
N THR A 479 53.74 -23.17 -13.04
CA THR A 479 55.02 -23.59 -12.45
C THR A 479 55.00 -25.04 -11.98
N SER A 480 56.16 -25.65 -12.12
CA SER A 480 56.51 -27.06 -12.10
C SER A 480 56.40 -27.76 -10.73
N VAL A 481 55.94 -29.01 -10.83
CA VAL A 481 56.25 -30.20 -10.04
C VAL A 481 57.50 -30.11 -9.15
N GLY A 482 57.33 -30.48 -7.88
CA GLY A 482 58.39 -30.83 -6.94
C GLY A 482 57.84 -31.64 -5.77
N ASP A 483 57.97 -32.97 -5.87
CA ASP A 483 57.80 -33.94 -4.79
C ASP A 483 58.67 -33.60 -3.57
N SER A 484 58.15 -33.78 -2.36
CA SER A 484 58.68 -34.78 -1.40
C SER A 484 58.07 -34.63 0.00
N SER A 485 58.01 -35.78 0.67
CA SER A 485 57.29 -36.09 1.89
C SER A 485 57.99 -35.67 3.19
N THR A 486 57.19 -35.59 4.26
CA THR A 486 57.50 -36.00 5.65
C THR A 486 58.69 -35.34 6.36
N LYS A 487 58.42 -34.42 7.28
CA LYS A 487 58.38 -34.68 8.74
C LYS A 487 57.83 -33.48 9.49
#